data_AF-J1A124-F1
#
_entry.id   AF-J1A124-F1
#
_cell.length_a   1.000
_cell.length_b   1.000
_cell.length_c   1.000
_cell.angle_alpha   90.00
_cell.angle_beta   90.00
_cell.angle_gamma   90.00
#
_symmetry.space_group_name_H-M   'P 1'
#
loop_
_entity.id
_entity.type
_entity.pdbx_description
1 polymer ?
#
loop_
_entity_poly.entity_id
_entity_poly.type
_entity_poly.pdbx_seq_one_letter_code
_entity_poly.pdbx_strand_id
1 'polypeptide(L)'
;MLKYIYTLMTGILLNIFTITAFAATVKNIDLKIQPLIVVEGSIPSKFSLNTHQTITICMKGCFITFPNKDRFVIKADDIIEISRGRAIFK
;
A
#
# COMPACT_ATOMS: atom_id res chain seq x y z
N MET A 1 30.66 -32.91 25.52
CA MET A 1 30.61 -31.43 25.70
C MET A 1 30.85 -30.67 24.40
N LEU A 2 31.92 -30.91 23.64
CA LEU A 2 32.24 -30.14 22.42
C LEU A 2 31.23 -30.30 21.26
N LYS A 3 30.65 -31.49 21.04
CA LYS A 3 29.61 -31.72 20.01
C LYS A 3 28.28 -31.02 20.27
N TYR A 4 27.91 -30.83 21.54
CA TYR A 4 26.68 -30.11 21.93
C TYR A 4 26.80 -28.60 21.72
N ILE A 5 28.02 -28.06 21.79
CA ILE A 5 28.33 -26.66 21.49
C ILE A 5 28.20 -26.40 19.98
N TYR A 6 28.63 -27.35 19.14
CA TYR A 6 28.45 -27.26 17.69
C TYR A 6 26.99 -27.33 17.24
N THR A 7 26.15 -28.16 17.87
CA THR A 7 24.70 -28.20 17.56
C THR A 7 23.95 -26.97 18.07
N LEU A 8 24.42 -26.28 19.12
CA LEU A 8 23.87 -25.00 19.57
C LEU A 8 24.24 -23.83 18.64
N MET A 9 25.42 -23.88 18.01
CA MET A 9 25.91 -22.81 17.10
C MET A 9 25.30 -22.84 15.70
N THR A 10 24.72 -23.96 15.25
CA THR A 10 24.19 -24.10 13.87
C THR A 10 22.73 -23.69 13.70
N GLY A 11 22.00 -23.34 14.75
CA GLY A 11 20.54 -23.15 14.69
C GLY A 11 20.02 -21.70 14.66
N ILE A 12 20.83 -20.70 15.03
CA ILE A 12 20.34 -19.33 15.32
C ILE A 12 20.73 -18.35 14.20
N LEU A 13 20.48 -18.73 12.95
CA LEU A 13 20.49 -17.81 11.82
C LEU A 13 19.07 -17.69 11.27
N LEU A 14 18.14 -17.19 12.10
CA LEU A 14 16.84 -16.75 11.63
C LEU A 14 17.05 -15.41 10.93
N ASN A 15 17.23 -15.48 9.62
CA ASN A 15 17.41 -14.35 8.73
C ASN A 15 16.11 -13.52 8.73
N ILE A 16 16.08 -12.42 9.48
CA ILE A 16 14.97 -11.47 9.46
C ILE A 16 15.07 -10.69 8.16
N PHE A 17 14.63 -11.29 7.04
CA PHE A 17 14.34 -10.55 5.83
C PHE A 17 13.15 -9.63 6.13
N THR A 18 13.44 -8.39 6.51
CA THR A 18 12.44 -7.33 6.52
C THR A 18 12.07 -7.05 5.07
N ILE A 19 10.97 -7.64 4.62
CA ILE A 19 10.40 -7.30 3.31
C ILE A 19 9.86 -5.88 3.47
N THR A 20 10.61 -4.89 3.00
CA THR A 20 10.09 -3.52 2.87
C THR A 20 8.96 -3.58 1.85
N ALA A 21 7.72 -3.59 2.35
CA ALA A 21 6.53 -3.56 1.52
C ALA A 21 6.37 -2.14 0.97
N PHE A 22 6.96 -1.91 -0.20
CA PHE A 22 6.74 -0.73 -1.02
C PHE A 22 5.29 -0.72 -1.49
N ALA A 23 4.51 0.26 -1.04
CA ALA A 23 3.09 0.33 -1.31
C ALA A 23 2.68 1.79 -1.52
N ALA A 24 1.79 2.02 -2.47
CA ALA A 24 1.27 3.35 -2.75
C ALA A 24 0.46 3.89 -1.58
N THR A 25 0.45 5.20 -1.41
CA THR A 25 -0.34 5.88 -0.38
C THR A 25 -1.34 6.82 -1.01
N VAL A 26 -2.57 6.79 -0.51
CA VAL A 26 -3.63 7.69 -0.93
C VAL A 26 -4.17 8.42 0.28
N LYS A 27 -4.08 9.74 0.26
CA LYS A 27 -4.60 10.62 1.30
C LYS A 27 -5.75 11.45 0.77
N ASN A 28 -6.87 11.42 1.49
CA ASN A 28 -7.98 12.32 1.19
C ASN A 28 -7.77 13.66 1.89
N ILE A 29 -7.47 14.73 1.15
CA ILE A 29 -7.36 16.08 1.71
C ILE A 29 -8.65 16.90 1.57
N ASP A 30 -9.72 16.28 1.08
CA ASP A 30 -11.04 16.91 1.01
C ASP A 30 -11.78 16.86 2.35
N LEU A 31 -12.71 17.81 2.51
CA LEU A 31 -13.64 17.89 3.64
C LEU A 31 -14.86 16.97 3.51
N LYS A 32 -14.85 16.05 2.54
CA LYS A 32 -15.92 15.07 2.31
C LYS A 32 -15.36 13.66 2.17
N ILE A 33 -16.21 12.67 2.42
CA ILE A 33 -15.88 11.27 2.17
C ILE A 33 -15.72 11.06 0.66
N GLN A 34 -14.63 10.43 0.27
CA GLN A 34 -14.31 10.16 -1.14
C GLN A 34 -14.32 8.66 -1.41
N PRO A 35 -15.17 8.17 -2.34
CA PRO A 35 -15.18 6.77 -2.74
C PRO A 35 -14.04 6.49 -3.72
N LEU A 36 -13.39 5.35 -3.58
CA LEU A 36 -12.40 4.88 -4.54
C LEU A 36 -12.47 3.38 -4.75
N ILE A 37 -12.13 2.96 -5.96
CA ILE A 37 -12.13 1.55 -6.36
C ILE A 37 -10.71 1.19 -6.73
N VAL A 38 -10.12 0.25 -6.00
CA VAL A 38 -8.78 -0.26 -6.23
C VAL A 38 -8.90 -1.63 -6.85
N VAL A 39 -8.16 -1.89 -7.92
CA VAL A 39 -8.11 -3.21 -8.57
C VAL A 39 -6.66 -3.69 -8.54
N GLU A 40 -6.40 -4.68 -7.68
CA GLU A 40 -5.10 -5.34 -7.55
C GLU A 40 -5.25 -6.80 -7.96
N GLY A 41 -4.42 -7.28 -8.89
CA GLY A 41 -4.47 -8.67 -9.36
C GLY A 41 -5.82 -9.11 -9.93
N SER A 42 -6.61 -8.18 -10.51
CA SER A 42 -7.99 -8.39 -11.01
C SER A 42 -9.08 -8.45 -9.95
N ILE A 43 -8.78 -8.19 -8.69
CA ILE A 43 -9.76 -8.17 -7.60
C ILE A 43 -10.15 -6.70 -7.31
N PRO A 44 -11.39 -6.28 -7.57
CA PRO A 44 -11.85 -4.93 -7.24
C PRO A 44 -12.23 -4.83 -5.75
N SER A 45 -11.67 -3.83 -5.07
CA SER A 45 -11.99 -3.46 -3.69
C SER A 45 -12.48 -2.02 -3.65
N LYS A 46 -13.60 -1.79 -2.97
CA LYS A 46 -14.18 -0.46 -2.80
C LYS A 46 -13.79 0.08 -1.43
N PHE A 47 -13.29 1.30 -1.41
CA PHE A 47 -12.94 2.01 -0.19
C PHE A 47 -13.68 3.34 -0.13
N SER A 48 -14.00 3.76 1.08
CA SER A 48 -14.50 5.10 1.38
C SER A 48 -13.50 5.77 2.30
N LEU A 49 -12.78 6.77 1.79
CA LEU A 49 -11.81 7.51 2.60
C LEU A 49 -12.52 8.65 3.30
N ASN A 50 -12.45 8.66 4.63
CA ASN A 50 -12.87 9.80 5.44
C ASN A 50 -11.96 11.00 5.20
N THR A 51 -12.35 12.15 5.73
CA THR A 51 -11.57 13.39 5.62
C THR A 51 -10.22 13.21 6.30
N HIS A 52 -9.15 13.68 5.65
CA HIS A 52 -7.76 13.56 6.12
C HIS A 52 -7.24 12.12 6.32
N GLN A 53 -8.02 11.11 5.95
CA GLN A 53 -7.62 9.72 6.07
C GLN A 53 -6.56 9.39 5.01
N THR A 54 -5.52 8.68 5.45
CA THR A 54 -4.52 8.10 4.56
C THR A 54 -4.66 6.59 4.60
N ILE A 55 -4.64 5.95 3.44
CA ILE A 55 -4.56 4.50 3.32
C ILE A 55 -3.35 4.11 2.48
N THR A 56 -2.81 2.95 2.79
CA THR A 56 -1.75 2.34 2.00
C THR A 56 -2.36 1.19 1.19
N ILE A 57 -2.05 1.15 -0.09
CA ILE A 57 -2.63 0.20 -1.06
C ILE A 57 -1.58 -0.20 -2.08
N CYS A 58 -1.81 -1.33 -2.74
CA CYS A 58 -1.07 -1.73 -3.95
C CYS A 58 0.43 -1.95 -3.72
N MET A 59 0.78 -3.14 -3.25
CA MET A 59 2.19 -3.53 -3.03
C MET A 59 2.93 -3.86 -4.33
N LYS A 60 2.21 -4.20 -5.40
CA LYS A 60 2.79 -4.55 -6.71
C LYS A 60 2.31 -3.64 -7.84
N GLY A 61 1.74 -2.50 -7.49
CA GLY A 61 1.01 -1.63 -8.40
C GLY A 61 -0.42 -2.11 -8.68
N CYS A 62 -1.30 -1.18 -9.05
CA CYS A 62 -2.73 -1.44 -9.21
C CYS A 62 -3.39 -0.42 -10.12
N PHE A 63 -4.68 -0.62 -10.40
CA PHE A 63 -5.51 0.39 -11.02
C PHE A 63 -6.44 1.01 -10.00
N ILE A 64 -6.45 2.33 -9.90
CA ILE A 64 -7.39 3.05 -9.05
C ILE A 64 -8.36 3.83 -9.92
N THR A 65 -9.65 3.72 -9.60
CA THR A 65 -10.69 4.61 -10.09
C THR A 65 -11.04 5.61 -9.00
N PHE A 66 -10.85 6.89 -9.29
CA PHE A 66 -11.07 8.01 -8.37
C PHE A 66 -12.53 8.51 -8.42
N PRO A 67 -12.95 9.37 -7.47
CA PRO A 67 -14.32 9.90 -7.42
C PRO A 67 -14.78 10.59 -8.70
N ASN A 68 -13.84 11.20 -9.44
CA ASN A 68 -14.11 11.84 -10.74
C ASN A 68 -14.22 10.85 -11.92
N LYS A 69 -14.19 9.54 -11.65
CA LYS A 69 -14.17 8.43 -12.62
C LYS A 69 -12.88 8.29 -13.42
N ASP A 70 -11.86 9.08 -13.12
CA ASP A 70 -10.56 8.89 -13.74
C ASP A 70 -9.94 7.60 -13.23
N ARG A 71 -9.29 6.89 -14.15
CA ARG A 71 -8.61 5.64 -13.85
C ARG A 71 -7.12 5.79 -14.13
N PHE A 72 -6.31 5.56 -13.10
CA PHE A 72 -4.86 5.65 -13.20
C PHE A 72 -4.19 4.32 -12.86
N VAL A 73 -3.06 4.08 -13.53
CA VAL A 73 -2.11 3.03 -13.15
C VAL A 73 -1.24 3.60 -12.04
N ILE A 74 -1.24 2.92 -10.89
CA ILE A 74 -0.50 3.34 -9.71
C ILE A 74 0.66 2.38 -9.52
N LYS A 75 1.86 2.93 -9.35
CA LYS A 75 3.07 2.17 -9.06
C LYS A 75 3.18 1.94 -7.55
N ALA A 76 3.93 0.92 -7.17
CA ALA A 76 4.41 0.84 -5.80
C ALA A 76 5.18 2.13 -5.49
N ASP A 77 4.95 2.71 -4.31
CA ASP A 77 5.55 3.95 -3.80
C ASP A 77 4.99 5.29 -4.29
N ASP A 78 3.95 5.29 -5.13
CA ASP A 78 3.29 6.55 -5.48
C ASP A 78 2.62 7.18 -4.24
N ILE A 79 2.84 8.49 -4.06
CA ILE A 79 2.17 9.29 -3.02
C ILE A 79 1.09 10.13 -3.69
N ILE A 80 -0.17 9.87 -3.34
CA ILE A 80 -1.33 10.46 -4.01
C ILE A 80 -2.17 11.21 -3.00
N GLU A 81 -2.56 12.42 -3.36
CA GLU A 81 -3.54 13.21 -2.61
C GLU A 81 -4.82 13.38 -3.42
N ILE A 82 -5.98 13.20 -2.78
CA ILE A 82 -7.28 13.50 -3.37
C ILE A 82 -7.69 14.90 -2.94
N SER A 83 -7.74 15.81 -3.91
CA SER A 83 -8.16 17.20 -3.72
C SER A 83 -9.23 17.59 -4.73
N ARG A 84 -10.34 18.13 -4.23
CA ARG A 84 -11.55 18.48 -4.96
C ARG A 84 -12.03 17.31 -5.84
N GLY A 85 -11.91 16.08 -5.34
CA GLY A 85 -12.26 14.84 -6.04
C GLY A 85 -11.31 14.42 -7.18
N ARG A 86 -10.16 15.09 -7.34
CA ARG A 86 -9.12 14.75 -8.32
C ARG A 86 -7.89 14.17 -7.63
N ALA A 87 -7.21 13.27 -8.32
CA ALA A 87 -5.92 12.74 -7.87
C ALA A 87 -4.78 13.74 -8.20
N ILE A 88 -3.91 13.96 -7.23
CA ILE A 88 -2.67 14.73 -7.36
C ILE A 88 -1.53 13.79 -6.99
N PHE A 89 -0.63 13.52 -7.93
CA PHE A 89 0.56 12.72 -7.74
C PHE A 89 1.69 13.61 -7.22
N LYS A 90 2.41 13.15 -6.20
CA LYS A 90 3.54 13.85 -5.58
C LYS A 90 4.85 13.16 -5.87
#